data_AF-A0A7Z9GHP2-F1
#
_entry.id   AF-A0A7Z9GHP2-F1
#
_cell.length_a   1.000
_cell.length_b   1.000
_cell.length_c   1.000
_cell.angle_alpha   90.00
_cell.angle_beta   90.00
_cell.angle_gamma   90.00
#
_symmetry.space_group_name_H-M   'P 1'
#
loop_
_entity.id
_entity.type
_entity.pdbx_description
1 polymer ?
#
loop_
_entity_poly.entity_id
_entity_poly.type
_entity_poly.pdbx_seq_one_letter_code
_entity_poly.pdbx_strand_id
1 'polypeptide(L)'
;MEGIEAYKINPPAIPSGSMYLFVTNSGVEYEVRFGRKQNNILAATIVFGVLNEEFDGDDAGEYVVVNRGEIYRVMATVTSVIQMYIQQHPRMISYEFTGENRQHEGDGMTVPTARTKFFLRYIPQIFGPKWKATLTGNTVTVLKRGGA
;
A
#
# COMPACT_ATOMS: atom_id res chain seq x y z
N MET A 1 0.43 -6.62 15.07
CA MET A 1 1.22 -7.85 14.83
C MET A 1 2.57 -7.66 15.49
N GLU A 2 2.68 -8.02 16.76
CA GLU A 2 4.00 -8.16 17.38
C GLU A 2 4.61 -9.47 16.89
N GLY A 3 5.86 -9.43 16.43
CA GLY A 3 6.64 -10.64 16.11
C GLY A 3 6.77 -11.03 14.64
N ILE A 4 6.19 -10.31 13.67
CA ILE A 4 6.47 -10.56 12.24
C ILE A 4 7.52 -9.55 11.75
N GLU A 5 8.73 -10.05 11.49
CA GLU A 5 9.83 -9.24 10.98
C GLU A 5 9.64 -8.88 9.50
N ALA A 6 9.79 -7.61 9.16
CA ALA A 6 9.76 -7.14 7.77
C ALA A 6 10.88 -7.78 6.92
N TYR A 7 10.68 -7.83 5.61
CA TYR A 7 11.78 -8.09 4.68
C TYR A 7 12.76 -6.91 4.68
N LYS A 8 13.96 -7.14 4.15
CA LYS A 8 14.91 -6.06 3.88
C LYS A 8 14.32 -5.11 2.84
N ILE A 9 14.15 -3.85 3.25
CA ILE A 9 13.64 -2.78 2.39
C ILE A 9 14.82 -2.10 1.70
N ASN A 10 14.71 -1.94 0.38
CA ASN A 10 15.59 -1.12 -0.44
C ASN A 10 14.92 0.25 -0.63
N PRO A 11 15.31 1.29 0.13
CA PRO A 11 14.73 2.62 0.02
C PRO A 11 15.17 3.30 -1.29
N PRO A 12 14.49 4.39 -1.68
CA PRO A 12 14.94 5.20 -2.81
C PRO A 12 16.34 5.78 -2.57
N ALA A 13 17.06 6.08 -3.65
CA ALA A 13 18.41 6.65 -3.60
C ALA A 13 18.48 8.02 -2.90
N ILE A 14 17.35 8.74 -2.83
CA ILE A 14 17.23 10.02 -2.12
C ILE A 14 16.06 9.95 -1.11
N PRO A 15 16.13 10.63 0.04
CA PRO A 15 15.07 10.60 1.05
C PRO A 15 13.70 11.10 0.58
N SER A 16 13.65 11.93 -0.45
CA SER A 16 12.38 12.41 -1.04
C SER A 16 11.82 11.49 -2.12
N GLY A 17 12.49 10.36 -2.39
CA GLY A 17 12.05 9.42 -3.41
C GLY A 17 10.74 8.74 -3.04
N SER A 18 10.01 8.32 -4.06
CA SER A 18 8.65 7.79 -3.93
C SER A 18 8.54 6.28 -4.09
N MET A 19 9.65 5.57 -4.34
CA MET A 19 9.62 4.15 -4.67
C MET A 19 10.51 3.36 -3.71
N TYR A 20 9.93 2.31 -3.13
CA TYR A 20 10.58 1.39 -2.22
C TYR A 20 10.43 -0.02 -2.75
N LEU A 21 11.50 -0.80 -2.68
CA LEU A 21 11.53 -2.17 -3.20
C LEU A 21 11.84 -3.16 -2.08
N PHE A 22 11.31 -4.37 -2.19
CA PHE A 22 11.72 -5.50 -1.36
C PHE A 22 11.46 -6.81 -2.08
N VAL A 23 12.16 -7.87 -1.70
CA VAL A 23 12.03 -9.21 -2.29
C VAL A 23 11.65 -10.19 -1.20
N THR A 24 10.65 -11.04 -1.45
CA THR A 24 10.23 -12.09 -0.52
C THR A 24 11.20 -13.27 -0.51
N ASN A 25 11.04 -14.22 0.41
CA ASN A 25 11.88 -15.43 0.40
C ASN A 25 11.59 -16.31 -0.83
N SER A 26 10.40 -16.19 -1.41
CA SER A 26 9.99 -16.90 -2.61
C SER A 26 10.39 -16.20 -3.92
N GLY A 27 11.14 -15.08 -3.85
CA GLY A 27 11.66 -14.36 -5.01
C GLY A 27 10.67 -13.38 -5.67
N VAL A 28 9.55 -13.08 -5.01
CA VAL A 28 8.59 -12.09 -5.53
C VAL A 28 9.12 -10.69 -5.23
N GLU A 29 9.30 -9.90 -6.28
CA GLU A 29 9.80 -8.54 -6.23
C GLU A 29 8.62 -7.58 -6.10
N TYR A 30 8.55 -6.88 -4.96
CA TYR A 30 7.50 -5.92 -4.67
C TYR A 30 7.99 -4.49 -4.82
N GLU A 31 7.09 -3.64 -5.28
CA GLU A 31 7.25 -2.20 -5.24
C GLU A 31 6.12 -1.52 -4.44
N VAL A 32 6.50 -0.48 -3.69
CA VAL A 32 5.56 0.43 -3.04
C VAL A 32 5.86 1.84 -3.51
N ARG A 33 4.90 2.45 -4.21
CA ARG A 33 5.02 3.77 -4.83
C ARG A 33 4.13 4.80 -4.17
N PHE A 34 4.64 6.01 -3.98
CA PHE A 34 3.94 7.16 -3.43
C PHE A 34 3.78 8.27 -4.48
N GLY A 35 2.60 8.41 -5.07
CA GLY A 35 2.30 9.45 -6.05
C GLY A 35 1.71 10.70 -5.37
N ARG A 36 2.33 11.88 -5.53
CA ARG A 36 1.73 13.13 -5.04
C ARG A 36 0.57 13.55 -5.94
N LYS A 37 -0.54 13.99 -5.34
CA LYS A 37 -1.67 14.51 -6.13
C LYS A 37 -1.31 15.88 -6.71
N GLN A 38 -1.57 16.08 -8.01
CA GLN A 38 -1.31 17.35 -8.70
C GLN A 38 -2.02 18.53 -8.01
N ASN A 39 -3.29 18.33 -7.63
CA ASN A 39 -4.13 19.38 -7.04
C ASN A 39 -3.97 19.50 -5.51
N ASN A 40 -3.21 18.59 -4.87
CA ASN A 40 -2.92 18.65 -3.45
C ASN A 40 -1.57 17.99 -3.18
N ILE A 41 -0.51 18.79 -3.20
CA ILE A 41 0.86 18.30 -2.98
C ILE A 41 1.06 17.71 -1.58
N LEU A 42 0.17 17.99 -0.62
CA LEU A 42 0.21 17.44 0.74
C LEU A 42 -0.57 16.12 0.86
N ALA A 43 -1.10 15.60 -0.25
CA ALA A 43 -1.75 14.31 -0.37
C ALA A 43 -0.96 13.36 -1.27
N ALA A 44 -0.85 12.10 -0.86
CA ALA A 44 -0.20 11.05 -1.65
C ALA A 44 -1.12 9.84 -1.85
N THR A 45 -1.06 9.25 -3.04
CA THR A 45 -1.62 7.94 -3.34
C THR A 45 -0.54 6.88 -3.14
N ILE A 46 -0.89 5.77 -2.52
CA ILE A 46 -0.04 4.62 -2.30
C ILE A 46 -0.44 3.53 -3.30
N VAL A 47 0.51 3.07 -4.11
CA VAL A 47 0.33 2.01 -5.09
C VAL A 47 1.25 0.84 -4.74
N PHE A 48 0.70 -0.37 -4.79
CA PHE A 48 1.43 -1.60 -4.54
C PHE A 48 1.49 -2.39 -5.84
N GLY A 49 2.70 -2.77 -6.26
CA GLY A 49 2.93 -3.56 -7.46
C GLY A 49 3.87 -4.73 -7.19
N VAL A 50 3.92 -5.63 -8.15
CA VAL A 50 4.93 -6.70 -8.26
C VAL A 50 5.64 -6.51 -9.59
N LEU A 51 6.95 -6.75 -9.62
CA LEU A 51 7.81 -6.48 -10.78
C LEU A 51 8.16 -7.72 -11.60
N ASN A 52 7.86 -8.93 -11.12
CA ASN A 52 8.17 -10.13 -11.89
C ASN A 52 7.26 -10.21 -13.14
N GLU A 53 7.87 -10.49 -14.29
CA GLU A 53 7.18 -10.56 -15.59
C GLU A 53 6.03 -11.58 -15.62
N GLU A 54 6.06 -12.59 -14.73
CA GLU A 54 4.97 -13.56 -14.54
C GLU A 54 3.63 -12.92 -14.11
N PHE A 55 3.64 -11.63 -13.75
CA PHE A 55 2.47 -10.85 -13.36
C PHE A 55 2.12 -9.72 -14.35
N ASP A 56 2.86 -9.55 -15.45
CA ASP A 56 2.79 -8.38 -16.36
C ASP A 56 1.87 -8.60 -17.60
N GLY A 57 1.18 -9.74 -17.71
CA GLY A 57 0.37 -10.10 -18.89
C GLY A 57 -1.12 -9.78 -18.77
N ASP A 58 -1.75 -9.38 -19.89
CA ASP A 58 -3.22 -9.29 -20.07
C ASP A 58 -3.95 -10.64 -19.83
N ASP A 59 -3.21 -11.75 -19.80
CA ASP A 59 -3.66 -13.10 -19.41
C ASP A 59 -3.63 -13.36 -17.89
N ALA A 60 -3.29 -12.35 -17.05
CA ALA A 60 -3.43 -12.41 -15.59
C ALA A 60 -4.91 -12.42 -15.11
N GLY A 61 -5.85 -12.68 -16.02
CA GLY A 61 -7.26 -12.90 -15.74
C GLY A 61 -7.54 -14.09 -14.81
N GLU A 62 -6.58 -15.00 -14.65
CA GLU A 62 -6.71 -16.15 -13.77
C GLU A 62 -5.45 -16.45 -12.96
N TYR A 63 -5.53 -16.17 -11.65
CA TYR A 63 -4.80 -16.88 -10.60
C TYR A 63 -3.26 -16.88 -10.62
N VAL A 64 -2.59 -15.75 -10.80
CA VAL A 64 -1.25 -15.69 -10.21
C VAL A 64 -1.40 -15.46 -8.71
N VAL A 65 -1.30 -16.56 -7.95
CA VAL A 65 -1.29 -16.52 -6.48
C VAL A 65 0.02 -15.87 -6.06
N VAL A 66 0.05 -14.54 -6.02
CA VAL A 66 1.16 -13.75 -5.47
C VAL A 66 1.43 -14.14 -4.00
N ASN A 67 0.38 -14.60 -3.31
CA ASN A 67 0.45 -15.00 -1.91
C ASN A 67 0.97 -16.44 -1.76
N ARG A 68 2.29 -16.60 -1.75
CA ARG A 68 2.97 -17.88 -1.47
C ARG A 68 3.04 -18.20 0.04
N GLY A 69 2.01 -17.81 0.80
CA GLY A 69 1.95 -17.93 2.27
C GLY A 69 2.62 -16.79 3.04
N GLU A 70 3.15 -15.79 2.33
CA GLU A 70 3.99 -14.73 2.90
C GLU A 70 3.23 -13.41 3.17
N ILE A 71 1.92 -13.37 2.93
CA ILE A 71 1.12 -12.13 2.93
C ILE A 71 1.25 -11.30 4.20
N TYR A 72 1.33 -11.93 5.38
CA TYR A 72 1.46 -11.18 6.64
C TYR A 72 2.83 -10.51 6.76
N ARG A 73 3.90 -11.15 6.27
CA ARG A 73 5.25 -10.57 6.23
C ARG A 73 5.38 -9.49 5.16
N VAL A 74 4.73 -9.68 4.01
CA VAL A 74 4.56 -8.64 2.98
C VAL A 74 3.90 -7.42 3.60
N MET A 75 2.79 -7.59 4.34
CA MET A 75 2.11 -6.47 4.99
C MET A 75 2.91 -5.81 6.12
N ALA A 76 3.67 -6.59 6.90
CA ALA A 76 4.59 -6.03 7.89
C ALA A 76 5.66 -5.13 7.22
N THR A 77 6.14 -5.56 6.06
CA THR A 77 7.12 -4.81 5.25
C THR A 77 6.49 -3.55 4.66
N VAL A 78 5.31 -3.66 4.04
CA VAL A 78 4.54 -2.52 3.53
C VAL A 78 4.24 -1.50 4.64
N THR A 79 3.86 -1.97 5.83
CA THR A 79 3.63 -1.11 7.00
C THR A 79 4.89 -0.32 7.35
N SER A 80 6.04 -0.99 7.39
CA SER A 80 7.34 -0.37 7.67
C SER A 80 7.72 0.65 6.61
N VAL A 81 7.52 0.33 5.32
CA VAL A 81 7.75 1.27 4.19
C VAL A 81 6.91 2.54 4.32
N ILE A 82 5.61 2.41 4.61
CA ILE A 82 4.72 3.57 4.75
C ILE A 82 5.13 4.42 5.96
N GLN A 83 5.51 3.80 7.08
CA GLN A 83 6.02 4.51 8.25
C GLN A 83 7.32 5.26 7.94
N MET A 84 8.26 4.66 7.19
CA MET A 84 9.47 5.34 6.71
C MET A 84 9.11 6.56 5.86
N TYR A 85 8.18 6.41 4.91
CA TYR A 85 7.75 7.52 4.05
C TYR A 85 7.10 8.66 4.86
N ILE A 86 6.22 8.35 5.82
CA ILE A 86 5.58 9.34 6.70
C ILE A 86 6.62 10.13 7.51
N GLN A 87 7.66 9.47 8.01
CA GLN A 87 8.73 10.11 8.77
C GLN A 87 9.54 11.09 7.92
N GLN A 88 9.82 10.72 6.67
CA GLN A 88 10.53 11.58 5.71
C GLN A 88 9.66 12.73 5.20
N HIS A 89 8.33 12.59 5.24
CA HIS A 89 7.37 13.56 4.72
C HIS A 89 6.37 14.05 5.78
N PRO A 90 6.83 14.72 6.86
CA PRO A 90 6.00 15.06 8.03
C PRO A 90 4.88 16.07 7.74
N ARG A 91 4.98 16.80 6.61
CA ARG A 91 4.01 17.81 6.16
C ARG A 91 2.81 17.20 5.41
N MET A 92 2.84 15.92 5.08
CA MET A 92 1.70 15.25 4.44
C MET A 92 0.49 15.27 5.38
N ILE A 93 -0.69 15.50 4.81
CA ILE A 93 -1.96 15.59 5.53
C ILE A 93 -2.93 14.48 5.15
N SER A 94 -2.72 13.85 3.99
CA SER A 94 -3.58 12.78 3.48
C SER A 94 -2.79 11.69 2.77
N TYR A 95 -3.27 10.45 2.92
CA TYR A 95 -2.84 9.31 2.14
C TYR A 95 -4.06 8.57 1.58
N GLU A 96 -3.95 8.07 0.36
CA GLU A 96 -5.01 7.30 -0.29
C GLU A 96 -4.49 5.99 -0.82
N PHE A 97 -5.31 4.96 -0.76
CA PHE A 97 -5.03 3.71 -1.46
C PHE A 97 -6.34 3.07 -1.94
N THR A 98 -6.23 2.34 -3.03
CA THR A 98 -7.33 1.57 -3.64
C THR A 98 -6.78 0.21 -3.99
N GLY A 99 -7.39 -0.85 -3.47
CA GLY A 99 -7.01 -2.22 -3.83
C GLY A 99 -7.58 -2.59 -5.19
N GLU A 100 -6.75 -3.18 -6.05
CA GLU A 100 -7.19 -3.75 -7.33
C GLU A 100 -8.40 -4.67 -7.16
N ASN A 101 -9.33 -4.56 -8.12
CA ASN A 101 -10.52 -5.38 -8.18
C ASN A 101 -10.23 -6.65 -8.99
N ARG A 102 -10.71 -7.78 -8.47
CA ARG A 102 -10.79 -9.04 -9.23
C ARG A 102 -12.16 -9.14 -9.87
N GLN A 103 -12.24 -9.76 -11.05
CA GLN A 103 -13.45 -9.85 -11.89
C GLN A 103 -14.73 -10.30 -11.15
N HIS A 104 -14.62 -11.02 -10.03
CA HIS A 104 -15.74 -11.53 -9.22
C HIS A 104 -16.05 -10.70 -7.96
N GLU A 105 -15.39 -9.56 -7.72
CA GLU A 105 -15.55 -8.72 -6.53
C GLU A 105 -16.49 -7.53 -6.71
N GLY A 106 -17.22 -7.48 -7.83
CA GLY A 106 -18.10 -6.38 -8.22
C GLY A 106 -17.40 -5.38 -9.15
N ASP A 107 -17.90 -4.15 -9.22
CA ASP A 107 -17.43 -3.12 -10.16
C ASP A 107 -16.06 -2.49 -9.82
N GLY A 108 -15.51 -2.81 -8.64
CA GLY A 108 -14.22 -2.30 -8.18
C GLY A 108 -14.20 -0.83 -7.76
N MET A 109 -15.36 -0.18 -7.80
CA MET A 109 -15.52 1.25 -7.61
C MET A 109 -16.44 1.56 -6.43
N THR A 110 -17.61 0.93 -6.39
CA THR A 110 -18.68 1.21 -5.40
C THR A 110 -18.58 0.33 -4.17
N VAL A 111 -17.95 -0.84 -4.29
CA VAL A 111 -17.78 -1.80 -3.18
C VAL A 111 -16.29 -2.05 -2.92
N PRO A 112 -15.85 -2.09 -1.65
CA PRO A 112 -14.47 -2.40 -1.30
C PRO A 112 -14.09 -3.85 -1.64
N THR A 113 -12.96 -4.00 -2.35
CA THR A 113 -12.34 -5.29 -2.70
C THR A 113 -11.76 -6.00 -1.48
N ALA A 114 -11.41 -7.28 -1.60
CA ALA A 114 -10.73 -7.99 -0.51
C ALA A 114 -9.38 -7.33 -0.17
N ARG A 115 -8.64 -6.84 -1.17
CA ARG A 115 -7.37 -6.14 -0.98
C ARG A 115 -7.57 -4.84 -0.19
N THR A 116 -8.61 -4.07 -0.52
CA THR A 116 -8.97 -2.85 0.22
C THR A 116 -9.32 -3.14 1.67
N LYS A 117 -10.20 -4.13 1.91
CA LYS A 117 -10.58 -4.53 3.27
C LYS A 117 -9.41 -5.06 4.08
N PHE A 118 -8.51 -5.81 3.45
CA PHE A 118 -7.36 -6.38 4.13
C PHE A 118 -6.40 -5.28 4.59
N PHE A 119 -6.03 -4.35 3.71
CA PHE A 119 -5.15 -3.25 4.06
C PHE A 119 -5.79 -2.31 5.09
N LEU A 120 -7.11 -2.09 5.03
CA LEU A 120 -7.85 -1.28 6.02
C LEU A 120 -7.59 -1.74 7.47
N ARG A 121 -7.38 -3.05 7.70
CA ARG A 121 -7.07 -3.61 9.03
C ARG A 121 -5.72 -3.13 9.59
N TYR A 122 -4.79 -2.72 8.74
CA TYR A 122 -3.44 -2.28 9.12
C TYR A 122 -3.34 -0.78 9.35
N ILE A 123 -4.34 0.01 8.95
CA ILE A 123 -4.33 1.47 9.08
C ILE A 123 -4.02 1.95 10.52
N PRO A 124 -4.64 1.39 11.59
CA PRO A 124 -4.32 1.81 12.95
C PRO A 124 -2.86 1.59 13.32
N GLN A 125 -2.24 0.51 12.84
CA GLN A 125 -0.82 0.21 13.07
C GLN A 125 0.10 1.13 12.27
N ILE A 126 -0.24 1.41 11.01
CA ILE A 126 0.57 2.25 10.12
C ILE A 126 0.59 3.70 10.62
N PHE A 127 -0.60 4.27 10.85
CA PHE A 127 -0.76 5.71 11.05
C PHE A 127 -0.94 6.12 12.52
N GLY A 128 -1.45 5.23 13.36
CA GLY A 128 -1.75 5.53 14.75
C GLY A 128 -2.96 6.47 14.95
N PRO A 129 -3.24 6.87 16.20
CA PRO A 129 -4.49 7.55 16.59
C PRO A 129 -4.59 9.00 16.09
N LYS A 130 -3.49 9.60 15.63
CA LYS A 130 -3.47 10.96 15.08
C LYS A 130 -4.08 11.06 13.68
N TRP A 131 -4.47 9.94 13.09
CA TRP A 131 -5.05 9.89 11.76
C TRP A 131 -6.45 9.27 11.82
N LYS A 132 -7.25 9.53 10.80
CA LYS A 132 -8.59 8.98 10.64
C LYS A 132 -8.73 8.41 9.25
N ALA A 133 -9.11 7.14 9.17
CA ALA A 133 -9.42 6.47 7.92
C ALA A 133 -10.91 6.61 7.59
N THR A 134 -11.21 6.82 6.31
CA THR A 134 -12.56 6.76 5.76
C THR A 134 -12.54 5.92 4.51
N LEU A 135 -13.49 5.01 4.37
CA LEU A 135 -13.68 4.19 3.17
C LEU A 135 -14.84 4.78 2.37
N THR A 136 -14.59 5.10 1.10
CA THR A 136 -15.61 5.57 0.16
C THR A 136 -15.49 4.76 -1.12
N GLY A 137 -16.52 3.97 -1.41
CA GLY A 137 -16.45 2.95 -2.45
C GLY A 137 -15.32 1.96 -2.16
N ASN A 138 -14.38 1.83 -3.10
CA ASN A 138 -13.18 1.01 -2.97
C ASN A 138 -11.92 1.78 -2.53
N THR A 139 -12.04 3.07 -2.21
CA THR A 139 -10.88 3.90 -1.85
C THR A 139 -10.88 4.20 -0.36
N VAL A 140 -9.74 4.00 0.28
CA VAL A 140 -9.52 4.44 1.65
C VAL A 140 -8.70 5.72 1.63
N THR A 141 -9.22 6.74 2.29
CA THR A 141 -8.54 8.01 2.53
C THR A 141 -8.18 8.09 4.01
N VAL A 142 -6.93 8.40 4.31
CA VAL A 142 -6.40 8.53 5.67
C VAL A 142 -5.95 9.98 5.89
N LEU A 143 -6.69 10.71 6.72
CA LEU A 143 -6.47 12.13 6.98
C LEU A 143 -5.87 12.34 8.37
N LYS A 144 -4.91 13.26 8.45
CA LYS A 144 -4.33 13.70 9.73
C LYS A 144 -5.38 14.49 10.51
N ARG A 145 -5.63 14.12 11.77
CA ARG A 145 -6.57 14.85 12.63
C ARG A 145 -5.99 16.25 12.91
N GLY A 146 -6.79 17.28 12.63
CA GLY A 146 -6.40 18.69 12.83
C GLY A 146 -5.69 19.35 11.65
N GLY A 147 -5.60 18.69 10.49
CA GLY A 147 -5.22 19.35 9.23
C GLY A 147 -6.46 19.84 8.49
N ALA A 148 -7.05 20.94 8.96
CA ALA A 148 -7.98 21.78 8.21
C ALA A 148 -7.35 23.16 8.05
#